data_AF-A0A931F751-F1
#
_entry.id   AF-A0A931F751-F1
#
_cell.length_a   1.000
_cell.length_b   1.000
_cell.length_c   1.000
_cell.angle_alpha   90.00
_cell.angle_beta   90.00
_cell.angle_gamma   90.00
#
_symmetry.space_group_name_H-M   'P 1'
#
loop_
_entity.id
_entity.type
_entity.pdbx_description
1 polymer ?
#
loop_
_entity_poly.entity_id
_entity_poly.type
_entity_poly.pdbx_seq_one_letter_code
_entity_poly.pdbx_strand_id
1 'polypeptide(L)'
;MDDPHAIEAIGRRHEEGYGGWGRTDPCRTRNYSGGWIASTTDQTRPDLAWMVRYHPDHGHSVIVVSNQDMSAFHSVVAFQMPQALLFRFGGYWWDGTTWYRPAQVWDAADEVYFQRPVPSAVTITAGDLLQNGGTPARARRLAISDVDPQARPTGHWLDDLALWAAARDDRGLADNIVKLAAPELVGDQLLNVTQMADLAGIAPSTLRAYIARNENDVPLPQASVGRSDLWARPVVDEWVEARNRAHDAVTEAVSIDRDGSSLPVGVASLWTRFSQTFMSHLWERPDWRKRWTLRWRTETAVREVAKDLSWSVAASLDGIIPMQQLTLTVEHAVLDEIASGLELEQSGGEPIDWNETSDDSTLTKADWFSFGINFQIAHMLDWLIRHNPTLGGAALSSIIGQAQDRFEIPRQVTERTLETALSLDSDLDQATRDDFLKRVFASDT
;
A
#
# COMPACT_ATOMS: atom_id res chain seq x y z
N MET A 1 -27.44 16.28 -14.15
CA MET A 1 -26.49 15.41 -13.43
C MET A 1 -25.66 16.22 -12.45
N ASP A 2 -25.92 17.51 -12.33
CA ASP A 2 -25.02 18.48 -11.71
C ASP A 2 -25.29 18.67 -10.21
N ASP A 3 -26.32 17.99 -9.68
CA ASP A 3 -26.67 17.97 -8.26
C ASP A 3 -26.30 16.60 -7.65
N PRO A 4 -25.19 16.50 -6.90
CA PRO A 4 -24.79 15.26 -6.25
C PRO A 4 -25.80 14.74 -5.24
N HIS A 5 -26.51 15.64 -4.54
CA HIS A 5 -27.49 15.24 -3.53
C HIS A 5 -28.75 14.67 -4.17
N ALA A 6 -29.13 15.16 -5.35
CA ALA A 6 -30.21 14.55 -6.12
C ALA A 6 -29.86 13.11 -6.54
N ILE A 7 -28.58 12.85 -6.91
CA ILE A 7 -28.11 11.51 -7.25
C ILE A 7 -28.17 10.60 -6.03
N GLU A 8 -27.57 11.02 -4.91
CA GLU A 8 -27.61 10.30 -3.63
C GLU A 8 -29.06 9.99 -3.19
N ALA A 9 -29.97 10.95 -3.35
CA ALA A 9 -31.36 10.80 -2.95
C ALA A 9 -32.09 9.69 -3.72
N ILE A 10 -31.72 9.40 -4.98
CA ILE A 10 -32.32 8.29 -5.75
C ILE A 10 -32.05 6.96 -5.05
N GLY A 11 -30.79 6.73 -4.63
CA GLY A 11 -30.37 5.50 -3.97
C GLY A 11 -30.88 5.37 -2.53
N ARG A 12 -31.27 6.48 -1.89
CA ARG A 12 -31.78 6.51 -0.51
C ARG A 12 -33.31 6.49 -0.37
N ARG A 13 -34.07 6.41 -1.47
CA ARG A 13 -35.53 6.31 -1.37
C ARG A 13 -35.91 5.01 -0.66
N HIS A 14 -36.50 5.17 0.53
CA HIS A 14 -36.90 4.09 1.45
C HIS A 14 -38.23 3.41 1.11
N GLU A 15 -38.91 3.83 0.04
CA GLU A 15 -40.23 3.30 -0.30
C GLU A 15 -40.07 1.97 -1.04
N GLU A 16 -40.60 0.90 -0.43
CA GLU A 16 -40.74 -0.46 -0.95
C GLU A 16 -39.59 -1.46 -0.72
N GLY A 17 -38.85 -1.37 0.39
CA GLY A 17 -38.17 -2.54 0.97
C GLY A 17 -36.98 -3.13 0.18
N TYR A 18 -36.58 -2.51 -0.92
CA TYR A 18 -35.35 -2.82 -1.64
C TYR A 18 -34.24 -1.90 -1.10
N GLY A 19 -33.20 -2.51 -0.50
CA GLY A 19 -32.06 -1.82 0.10
C GLY A 19 -31.16 -1.12 -0.91
N GLY A 20 -31.66 -0.05 -1.53
CA GLY A 20 -30.87 0.84 -2.37
C GLY A 20 -29.78 1.55 -1.56
N TRP A 21 -28.69 1.91 -2.24
CA TRP A 21 -27.61 2.69 -1.64
C TRP A 21 -27.33 3.93 -2.48
N GLY A 22 -27.11 5.04 -1.78
CA GLY A 22 -26.74 6.30 -2.38
C GLY A 22 -25.84 7.09 -1.43
N ARG A 23 -24.82 7.72 -2.00
CA ARG A 23 -23.81 8.47 -1.26
C ARG A 23 -23.23 9.59 -2.13
N THR A 24 -22.88 10.71 -1.51
CA THR A 24 -22.03 11.72 -2.14
C THR A 24 -20.94 12.17 -1.18
N ASP A 25 -19.75 12.44 -1.72
CA ASP A 25 -18.62 13.02 -0.96
C ASP A 25 -17.89 14.05 -1.84
N PRO A 26 -17.27 15.08 -1.22
CA PRO A 26 -16.34 15.94 -1.93
C PRO A 26 -15.03 15.19 -2.22
N CYS A 27 -14.44 15.41 -3.40
CA CYS A 27 -13.11 14.90 -3.71
C CYS A 27 -12.06 15.89 -3.18
N ARG A 28 -11.41 15.57 -2.05
CA ARG A 28 -10.40 16.45 -1.43
C ARG A 28 -9.19 15.66 -0.95
N THR A 29 -7.98 16.16 -1.25
CA THR A 29 -6.72 15.81 -0.58
C THR A 29 -5.99 17.08 -0.14
N ARG A 30 -4.86 16.89 0.56
CA ARG A 30 -3.91 17.97 0.93
C ARG A 30 -3.56 18.90 -0.24
N ASN A 31 -3.44 18.34 -1.45
CA ASN A 31 -3.00 19.06 -2.66
C ASN A 31 -4.09 19.23 -3.72
N TYR A 32 -5.32 18.77 -3.45
CA TYR A 32 -6.42 18.84 -4.41
C TYR A 32 -7.73 19.22 -3.72
N SER A 33 -8.31 20.35 -4.12
CA SER A 33 -9.63 20.77 -3.67
C SER A 33 -10.50 21.10 -4.88
N GLY A 34 -11.22 20.10 -5.39
CA GLY A 34 -12.11 20.29 -6.54
C GLY A 34 -13.07 19.14 -6.75
N GLY A 35 -14.29 19.43 -7.19
CA GLY A 35 -15.22 18.38 -7.63
C GLY A 35 -15.94 17.61 -6.52
N TRP A 36 -16.67 16.58 -6.94
CA TRP A 36 -17.44 15.68 -6.08
C TRP A 36 -17.66 14.34 -6.76
N ILE A 37 -17.99 13.32 -5.95
CA ILE A 37 -18.43 12.02 -6.44
C ILE A 37 -19.77 11.66 -5.79
N ALA A 38 -20.70 11.18 -6.60
CA ALA A 38 -22.01 10.71 -6.17
C ALA A 38 -22.34 9.37 -6.83
N SER A 39 -23.10 8.56 -6.12
CA SER A 39 -23.43 7.20 -6.53
C SER A 39 -24.85 6.84 -6.13
N THR A 40 -25.47 5.97 -6.94
CA THR A 40 -26.83 5.50 -6.72
C THR A 40 -27.05 4.12 -7.35
N THR A 41 -27.77 3.26 -6.66
CA THR A 41 -28.31 2.02 -7.25
C THR A 41 -29.27 2.34 -8.41
N ASP A 42 -29.18 1.58 -9.51
CA ASP A 42 -30.13 1.70 -10.62
C ASP A 42 -31.52 1.17 -10.24
N GLN A 43 -32.57 1.90 -10.61
CA GLN A 43 -33.93 1.59 -10.20
C GLN A 43 -34.57 0.44 -11.01
N THR A 44 -34.03 0.13 -12.19
CA THR A 44 -34.52 -0.94 -13.07
C THR A 44 -33.65 -2.21 -12.99
N ARG A 45 -32.38 -2.05 -12.64
CA ARG A 45 -31.37 -3.11 -12.47
C ARG A 45 -30.67 -2.93 -11.12
N PRO A 46 -31.28 -3.35 -9.99
CA PRO A 46 -30.71 -3.17 -8.66
C PRO A 46 -29.37 -3.91 -8.43
N ASP A 47 -28.99 -4.81 -9.35
CA ASP A 47 -27.66 -5.43 -9.42
C ASP A 47 -26.58 -4.47 -9.94
N LEU A 48 -26.96 -3.32 -10.50
CA LEU A 48 -26.09 -2.29 -11.03
C LEU A 48 -26.21 -0.98 -10.26
N ALA A 49 -25.15 -0.18 -10.35
CA ALA A 49 -25.11 1.16 -9.79
C ALA A 49 -24.46 2.15 -10.75
N TRP A 50 -24.94 3.38 -10.69
CA TRP A 50 -24.37 4.54 -11.36
C TRP A 50 -23.42 5.25 -10.42
N MET A 51 -22.28 5.66 -10.94
CA MET A 51 -21.36 6.54 -10.26
C MET A 51 -21.00 7.71 -11.16
N VAL A 52 -21.13 8.90 -10.61
CA VAL A 52 -20.92 10.17 -11.29
C VAL A 52 -19.85 10.92 -10.52
N ARG A 53 -18.79 11.29 -11.22
CA ARG A 53 -17.72 12.15 -10.71
C ARG A 53 -17.72 13.45 -11.49
N TYR A 54 -17.70 14.57 -10.78
CA TYR A 54 -17.51 15.90 -11.36
C TYR A 54 -16.12 16.44 -11.04
N HIS A 55 -15.45 17.00 -12.06
CA HIS A 55 -14.21 17.75 -11.95
C HIS A 55 -14.43 19.16 -12.52
N PRO A 56 -13.94 20.23 -11.86
CA PRO A 56 -14.13 21.60 -12.35
C PRO A 56 -13.63 21.81 -13.78
N ASP A 57 -12.43 21.30 -14.10
CA ASP A 57 -11.80 21.52 -15.40
C ASP A 57 -12.15 20.45 -16.46
N HIS A 58 -12.58 19.25 -16.04
CA HIS A 58 -12.76 18.11 -16.94
C HIS A 58 -14.23 17.65 -17.06
N GLY A 59 -15.13 18.23 -16.25
CA GLY A 59 -16.56 17.93 -16.28
C GLY A 59 -16.91 16.60 -15.63
N HIS A 60 -17.85 15.87 -16.22
CA HIS A 60 -18.42 14.67 -15.60
C HIS A 60 -17.85 13.37 -16.21
N SER A 61 -17.43 12.47 -15.33
CA SER A 61 -17.20 11.05 -15.64
C SER A 61 -18.36 10.24 -15.08
N VAL A 62 -18.95 9.37 -15.91
CA VAL A 62 -20.05 8.50 -15.50
C VAL A 62 -19.67 7.05 -15.79
N ILE A 63 -19.79 6.19 -14.80
CA ILE A 63 -19.55 4.75 -14.92
C ILE A 63 -20.74 3.96 -14.37
N VAL A 64 -20.93 2.77 -14.93
CA VAL A 64 -21.87 1.76 -14.41
C VAL A 64 -21.03 0.63 -13.83
N VAL A 65 -21.31 0.25 -12.59
CA VAL A 65 -20.60 -0.81 -11.86
C VAL A 65 -21.60 -1.79 -11.27
N SER A 66 -21.11 -2.96 -10.83
CA SER A 66 -21.90 -3.84 -9.95
C SER A 66 -22.27 -3.10 -8.67
N ASN A 67 -23.52 -3.22 -8.25
CA ASN A 67 -24.01 -2.59 -7.01
C ASN A 67 -23.26 -3.12 -5.77
N GLN A 68 -22.75 -4.36 -5.81
CA GLN A 68 -21.96 -4.96 -4.73
C GLN A 68 -20.58 -4.30 -4.57
N ASP A 69 -19.99 -3.82 -5.67
CA ASP A 69 -18.65 -3.22 -5.69
C ASP A 69 -18.68 -1.70 -5.49
N MET A 70 -19.85 -1.09 -5.64
CA MET A 70 -20.03 0.36 -5.62
C MET A 70 -19.46 1.02 -4.36
N SER A 71 -19.74 0.48 -3.17
CA SER A 71 -19.27 1.11 -1.93
C SER A 71 -17.74 1.07 -1.80
N ALA A 72 -17.11 -0.02 -2.21
CA ALA A 72 -15.66 -0.14 -2.20
C ALA A 72 -15.03 0.82 -3.20
N PHE A 73 -15.54 0.83 -4.43
CA PHE A 73 -15.06 1.72 -5.48
C PHE A 73 -15.28 3.20 -5.14
N HIS A 74 -16.40 3.56 -4.53
CA HIS A 74 -16.67 4.92 -4.05
C HIS A 74 -15.63 5.36 -3.03
N SER A 75 -15.28 4.51 -2.06
CA SER A 75 -14.25 4.83 -1.07
C SER A 75 -12.86 5.00 -1.70
N VAL A 76 -12.50 4.14 -2.65
CA VAL A 76 -11.22 4.27 -3.37
C VAL A 76 -11.15 5.61 -4.10
N VAL A 77 -12.18 5.95 -4.89
CA VAL A 77 -12.16 7.20 -5.67
C VAL A 77 -12.33 8.43 -4.80
N ALA A 78 -13.12 8.39 -3.72
CA ALA A 78 -13.35 9.56 -2.88
C ALA A 78 -12.17 9.88 -1.95
N PHE A 79 -11.49 8.86 -1.43
CA PHE A 79 -10.52 9.03 -0.34
C PHE A 79 -9.10 8.61 -0.70
N GLN A 80 -8.92 7.51 -1.45
CA GLN A 80 -7.59 6.98 -1.76
C GLN A 80 -7.02 7.57 -3.05
N MET A 81 -7.88 7.88 -4.03
CA MET A 81 -7.51 8.38 -5.36
C MET A 81 -8.43 9.53 -5.83
N PRO A 82 -8.64 10.59 -5.03
CA PRO A 82 -9.57 11.69 -5.36
C PRO A 82 -9.21 12.53 -6.56
N GLN A 83 -8.05 12.34 -7.17
CA GLN A 83 -7.61 12.94 -8.43
C GLN A 83 -7.92 12.05 -9.65
N ALA A 84 -8.19 10.75 -9.46
CA ALA A 84 -8.37 9.81 -10.58
C ALA A 84 -9.68 10.06 -11.36
N LEU A 85 -9.57 10.70 -12.52
CA LEU A 85 -10.72 11.02 -13.39
C LEU A 85 -11.23 9.83 -14.19
N LEU A 86 -10.32 8.89 -14.46
CA LEU A 86 -10.52 7.84 -15.43
C LEU A 86 -9.66 6.64 -15.07
N PHE A 87 -10.25 5.45 -15.18
CA PHE A 87 -9.54 4.18 -15.07
C PHE A 87 -9.53 3.45 -16.41
N ARG A 88 -8.47 2.72 -16.68
CA ARG A 88 -8.26 1.89 -17.88
C ARG A 88 -7.81 0.50 -17.50
N PHE A 89 -7.81 -0.37 -18.51
CA PHE A 89 -7.56 -1.79 -18.35
C PHE A 89 -6.29 -2.06 -17.54
N GLY A 90 -6.35 -3.07 -16.68
CA GLY A 90 -5.26 -3.39 -15.76
C GLY A 90 -5.12 -2.43 -14.57
N GLY A 91 -6.00 -1.44 -14.38
CA GLY A 91 -6.01 -0.54 -13.21
C GLY A 91 -5.27 0.79 -13.41
N TYR A 92 -4.79 1.07 -14.62
CA TYR A 92 -4.16 2.35 -14.98
C TYR A 92 -5.14 3.49 -14.83
N TRP A 93 -4.68 4.67 -14.43
CA TRP A 93 -5.59 5.80 -14.20
C TRP A 93 -4.96 7.13 -14.59
N TRP A 94 -5.82 8.13 -14.82
CA TRP A 94 -5.43 9.46 -15.31
C TRP A 94 -6.01 10.54 -14.41
N ASP A 95 -5.19 11.55 -14.08
CA ASP A 95 -5.59 12.64 -13.16
C ASP A 95 -6.10 13.91 -13.85
N GLY A 96 -6.04 13.99 -15.19
CA GLY A 96 -6.28 15.24 -15.92
C GLY A 96 -5.08 15.68 -16.75
N THR A 97 -3.88 15.20 -16.41
CA THR A 97 -2.61 15.55 -17.04
C THR A 97 -1.75 14.31 -17.26
N THR A 98 -1.59 13.47 -16.24
CA THR A 98 -0.62 12.38 -16.18
C THR A 98 -1.32 11.03 -16.05
N TRP A 99 -0.77 10.01 -16.71
CA TRP A 99 -1.16 8.61 -16.50
C TRP A 99 -0.31 8.00 -15.40
N TYR A 100 -0.95 7.20 -14.56
CA TYR A 100 -0.32 6.47 -13.48
C TYR A 100 -0.64 4.98 -13.58
N ARG A 101 0.27 4.19 -13.04
CA ARG A 101 0.12 2.75 -12.87
C ARG A 101 -0.96 2.43 -11.83
N PRO A 102 -1.44 1.18 -11.79
CA PRO A 102 -2.35 0.72 -10.74
C PRO A 102 -1.75 0.98 -9.37
N ALA A 103 -2.54 1.50 -8.45
CA ALA A 103 -2.13 1.65 -7.06
C ALA A 103 -1.86 0.25 -6.45
N GLN A 104 -0.62 -0.01 -6.05
CA GLN A 104 -0.18 -1.28 -5.47
C GLN A 104 0.57 -1.07 -4.16
N VAL A 105 1.50 -0.12 -4.13
CA VAL A 105 2.36 0.13 -2.98
C VAL A 105 1.70 1.16 -2.06
N TRP A 106 1.31 0.73 -0.86
CA TRP A 106 0.79 1.60 0.18
C TRP A 106 1.92 2.30 0.94
N ASP A 107 1.81 3.62 1.05
CA ASP A 107 2.64 4.43 1.93
C ASP A 107 1.94 4.64 3.26
N ALA A 108 2.41 3.92 4.29
CA ALA A 108 1.81 4.00 5.62
C ALA A 108 2.07 5.34 6.32
N ALA A 109 3.11 6.09 5.91
CA ALA A 109 3.42 7.38 6.53
C ALA A 109 2.48 8.50 6.02
N ASP A 110 2.21 8.53 4.71
CA ASP A 110 1.33 9.52 4.09
C ASP A 110 -0.14 9.04 3.98
N GLU A 111 -0.42 7.79 4.37
CA GLU A 111 -1.73 7.11 4.23
C GLU A 111 -2.30 7.21 2.80
N VAL A 112 -1.44 7.05 1.80
CA VAL A 112 -1.81 7.05 0.37
C VAL A 112 -1.08 5.96 -0.38
N TYR A 113 -1.59 5.57 -1.54
CA TYR A 113 -0.80 4.74 -2.46
C TYR A 113 0.24 5.60 -3.18
N PHE A 114 1.43 5.03 -3.40
CA PHE A 114 2.42 5.64 -4.29
C PHE A 114 1.83 5.77 -5.70
N GLN A 115 1.93 6.98 -6.24
CA GLN A 115 1.39 7.32 -7.55
C GLN A 115 2.53 7.32 -8.55
N ARG A 116 2.81 6.15 -9.13
CA ARG A 116 3.91 6.00 -10.09
C ARG A 116 3.45 6.38 -11.49
N PRO A 117 4.00 7.47 -12.09
CA PRO A 117 3.61 7.90 -13.42
C PRO A 117 4.07 6.87 -14.45
N VAL A 118 3.33 6.77 -15.55
CA VAL A 118 3.66 5.88 -16.68
C VAL A 118 4.58 6.63 -17.63
N PRO A 119 5.86 6.23 -17.76
CA PRO A 119 6.80 6.92 -18.62
C PRO A 119 6.36 6.88 -20.09
N SER A 120 6.43 8.04 -20.76
CA SER A 120 6.09 8.17 -22.17
C SER A 120 4.68 7.68 -22.54
N ALA A 121 3.73 7.74 -21.60
CA ALA A 121 2.34 7.44 -21.89
C ALA A 121 1.76 8.44 -22.90
N VAL A 122 1.07 7.91 -23.90
CA VAL A 122 0.33 8.66 -24.90
C VAL A 122 -1.16 8.43 -24.68
N THR A 123 -1.88 9.51 -24.44
CA THR A 123 -3.34 9.52 -24.38
C THR A 123 -3.91 9.31 -25.77
N ILE A 124 -4.76 8.29 -25.93
CA ILE A 124 -5.46 8.01 -27.18
C ILE A 124 -6.90 8.49 -27.03
N THR A 125 -7.29 9.40 -27.91
CA THR A 125 -8.58 10.08 -27.89
C THR A 125 -9.58 9.40 -28.83
N ALA A 126 -10.85 9.78 -28.74
CA ALA A 126 -11.88 9.35 -29.67
C ALA A 126 -11.54 9.83 -31.10
N GLY A 127 -10.97 11.03 -31.23
CA GLY A 127 -10.50 11.57 -32.50
C GLY A 127 -9.46 10.68 -33.17
N ASP A 128 -8.44 10.24 -32.41
CA ASP A 128 -7.36 9.39 -32.92
C ASP A 128 -7.88 8.03 -33.42
N LEU A 129 -8.84 7.45 -32.70
CA LEU A 129 -9.42 6.15 -33.08
C LEU A 129 -10.31 6.26 -34.31
N LEU A 130 -11.16 7.28 -34.38
CA LEU A 130 -12.11 7.46 -35.47
C LEU A 130 -11.47 7.93 -36.78
N GLN A 131 -10.22 8.42 -36.75
CA GLN A 131 -9.41 8.59 -37.98
C GLN A 131 -9.26 7.28 -38.77
N ASN A 132 -9.26 6.15 -38.07
CA ASN A 132 -9.12 4.82 -38.67
C ASN A 132 -10.47 4.19 -39.08
N GLY A 133 -11.57 4.95 -38.95
CA GLY A 133 -12.91 4.56 -39.37
C GLY A 133 -13.87 4.25 -38.24
N GLY A 134 -15.06 3.76 -38.63
CA GLY A 134 -16.21 3.49 -37.77
C GLY A 134 -17.49 3.80 -38.53
N THR A 135 -18.49 2.93 -38.44
CA THR A 135 -19.77 3.04 -39.15
C THR A 135 -20.90 3.14 -38.13
N PRO A 136 -21.41 4.36 -37.82
CA PRO A 136 -22.47 4.55 -36.83
C PRO A 136 -23.73 3.69 -37.08
N ALA A 137 -24.04 3.39 -38.34
CA ALA A 137 -25.19 2.56 -38.72
C ALA A 137 -25.05 1.08 -38.32
N ARG A 138 -23.85 0.61 -37.98
CA ARG A 138 -23.57 -0.76 -37.50
C ARG A 138 -23.47 -0.84 -35.97
N ALA A 139 -23.49 0.31 -35.31
CA ALA A 139 -23.39 0.42 -33.86
C ALA A 139 -24.66 -0.06 -33.15
N ARG A 140 -24.53 -0.31 -31.84
CA ARG A 140 -25.66 -0.65 -30.97
C ARG A 140 -25.72 0.30 -29.78
N ARG A 141 -26.89 0.93 -29.58
CA ARG A 141 -27.22 1.61 -28.32
C ARG A 141 -27.98 0.64 -27.42
N LEU A 142 -27.51 0.47 -26.18
CA LEU A 142 -28.15 -0.35 -25.17
C LEU A 142 -28.98 0.51 -24.21
N ALA A 143 -30.13 0.01 -23.77
CA ALA A 143 -30.75 0.47 -22.53
C ALA A 143 -30.06 -0.20 -21.34
N ILE A 144 -30.15 0.39 -20.14
CA ILE A 144 -29.52 -0.19 -18.93
C ILE A 144 -30.06 -1.60 -18.62
N SER A 145 -31.34 -1.85 -18.93
CA SER A 145 -31.96 -3.17 -18.82
C SER A 145 -31.27 -4.25 -19.68
N ASP A 146 -30.67 -3.83 -20.80
CA ASP A 146 -30.04 -4.72 -21.79
C ASP A 146 -28.53 -4.89 -21.53
N VAL A 147 -27.97 -4.23 -20.51
CA VAL A 147 -26.56 -4.36 -20.15
C VAL A 147 -26.33 -5.71 -19.48
N ASP A 148 -25.51 -6.53 -20.09
CA ASP A 148 -24.95 -7.74 -19.49
C ASP A 148 -23.47 -7.47 -19.14
N PRO A 149 -23.13 -7.30 -17.84
CA PRO A 149 -21.75 -7.06 -17.41
C PRO A 149 -20.77 -8.19 -17.78
N GLN A 150 -21.28 -9.39 -18.08
CA GLN A 150 -20.48 -10.57 -18.43
C GLN A 150 -20.41 -10.81 -19.94
N ALA A 151 -21.09 -9.99 -20.76
CA ALA A 151 -21.06 -10.12 -22.20
C ALA A 151 -19.66 -9.82 -22.74
N ARG A 152 -19.20 -10.65 -23.68
CA ARG A 152 -17.93 -10.40 -24.37
C ARG A 152 -18.07 -9.17 -25.29
N PRO A 153 -17.01 -8.37 -25.45
CA PRO A 153 -16.98 -7.30 -26.44
C PRO A 153 -17.33 -7.84 -27.83
N THR A 154 -18.26 -7.17 -28.50
CA THR A 154 -18.84 -7.62 -29.79
C THR A 154 -17.90 -7.42 -30.98
N GLY A 155 -16.75 -6.79 -30.80
CA GLY A 155 -15.81 -6.44 -31.87
C GLY A 155 -16.20 -5.19 -32.67
N HIS A 156 -17.36 -4.58 -32.39
CA HIS A 156 -17.88 -3.40 -33.09
C HIS A 156 -17.53 -2.06 -32.40
N TRP A 157 -16.49 -2.05 -31.56
CA TRP A 157 -16.16 -0.90 -30.73
C TRP A 157 -16.02 0.42 -31.49
N LEU A 158 -15.39 0.42 -32.68
CA LEU A 158 -15.24 1.63 -33.48
C LEU A 158 -16.56 2.12 -34.07
N ASP A 159 -17.49 1.21 -34.38
CA ASP A 159 -18.84 1.57 -34.83
C ASP A 159 -19.61 2.23 -33.67
N ASP A 160 -19.55 1.62 -32.48
CA ASP A 160 -20.18 2.15 -31.25
C ASP A 160 -19.63 3.52 -30.85
N LEU A 161 -18.31 3.70 -30.92
CA LEU A 161 -17.65 4.98 -30.68
C LEU A 161 -18.07 6.03 -31.71
N ALA A 162 -18.25 5.64 -32.99
CA ALA A 162 -18.69 6.55 -34.04
C ALA A 162 -20.14 7.00 -33.84
N LEU A 163 -21.04 6.10 -33.40
CA LEU A 163 -22.41 6.46 -33.04
C LEU A 163 -22.44 7.41 -31.84
N TRP A 164 -21.64 7.11 -30.81
CA TRP A 164 -21.49 8.00 -29.65
C TRP A 164 -20.99 9.39 -30.05
N ALA A 165 -19.98 9.46 -30.93
CA ALA A 165 -19.43 10.71 -31.42
C ALA A 165 -20.45 11.53 -32.22
N ALA A 166 -21.25 10.88 -33.06
CA ALA A 166 -22.29 11.53 -33.87
C ALA A 166 -23.47 12.07 -33.04
N ALA A 167 -23.66 11.60 -31.82
CA ALA A 167 -24.75 12.00 -30.92
C ALA A 167 -24.38 13.18 -30.00
N ARG A 168 -23.22 13.82 -30.17
CA ARG A 168 -22.71 14.90 -29.30
C ARG A 168 -22.73 16.25 -30.01
N ASP A 169 -23.06 17.30 -29.25
CA ASP A 169 -23.33 18.63 -29.82
C ASP A 169 -22.14 19.62 -29.83
N ASP A 170 -21.09 19.52 -29.00
CA ASP A 170 -20.02 20.56 -29.06
C ASP A 170 -18.59 20.23 -28.56
N ARG A 171 -18.32 19.14 -27.85
CA ARG A 171 -16.96 18.87 -27.34
C ARG A 171 -16.14 18.14 -28.38
N GLY A 172 -15.05 18.75 -28.84
CA GLY A 172 -14.13 18.20 -29.82
C GLY A 172 -13.66 16.79 -29.45
N LEU A 173 -13.59 15.89 -30.44
CA LEU A 173 -13.23 14.48 -30.22
C LEU A 173 -11.81 14.28 -29.65
N ALA A 174 -10.95 15.29 -29.76
CA ALA A 174 -9.61 15.33 -29.20
C ALA A 174 -9.60 15.38 -27.66
N ASP A 175 -10.66 15.86 -27.01
CA ASP A 175 -10.72 15.97 -25.55
C ASP A 175 -11.37 14.75 -24.88
N ASN A 176 -11.73 13.74 -25.67
CA ASN A 176 -12.47 12.57 -25.20
C ASN A 176 -11.54 11.36 -25.15
N ILE A 177 -11.00 11.08 -23.97
CA ILE A 177 -9.99 10.04 -23.77
C ILE A 177 -10.61 8.65 -23.84
N VAL A 178 -10.07 7.80 -24.71
CA VAL A 178 -10.55 6.43 -24.89
C VAL A 178 -9.61 5.40 -24.28
N LYS A 179 -8.29 5.52 -24.44
CA LYS A 179 -7.32 4.58 -23.87
C LYS A 179 -5.94 5.22 -23.74
N LEU A 180 -4.98 4.47 -23.23
CA LEU A 180 -3.57 4.86 -23.25
C LEU A 180 -2.75 3.91 -24.15
N ALA A 181 -1.62 4.41 -24.62
CA ALA A 181 -0.53 3.62 -25.17
C ALA A 181 0.74 3.97 -24.40
N ALA A 182 1.53 2.97 -24.00
CA ALA A 182 2.79 3.19 -23.31
C ALA A 182 3.77 2.06 -23.68
N PRO A 183 5.09 2.31 -23.62
CA PRO A 183 6.10 1.27 -23.87
C PRO A 183 5.91 0.02 -23.02
N GLU A 184 5.55 0.19 -21.74
CA GLU A 184 5.32 -0.92 -20.81
C GLU A 184 4.05 -1.75 -21.10
N LEU A 185 3.19 -1.29 -22.02
CA LEU A 185 1.96 -1.99 -22.44
C LEU A 185 2.10 -2.69 -23.80
N VAL A 186 3.29 -2.71 -24.39
CA VAL A 186 3.52 -3.41 -25.67
C VAL A 186 3.49 -4.91 -25.43
N GLY A 187 2.71 -5.63 -26.24
CA GLY A 187 2.34 -7.03 -25.98
C GLY A 187 3.51 -8.02 -25.89
N ASP A 188 4.66 -7.74 -26.52
CA ASP A 188 5.87 -8.57 -26.46
C ASP A 188 6.70 -8.36 -25.18
N GLN A 189 6.40 -7.31 -24.40
CA GLN A 189 7.03 -7.01 -23.11
C GLN A 189 6.20 -7.50 -21.92
N LEU A 190 4.96 -7.95 -22.16
CA LEU A 190 4.08 -8.40 -21.11
C LEU A 190 4.49 -9.78 -20.59
N LEU A 191 4.40 -9.95 -19.28
CA LEU A 191 4.76 -11.14 -18.55
C LEU A 191 3.56 -12.06 -18.41
N ASN A 192 3.77 -13.36 -18.60
CA ASN A 192 2.76 -14.37 -18.29
C ASN A 192 2.82 -14.80 -16.81
N VAL A 193 1.85 -15.62 -16.39
CA VAL A 193 1.73 -16.18 -15.02
C VAL A 193 3.03 -16.83 -14.53
N THR A 194 3.77 -17.54 -15.37
CA THR A 194 5.02 -18.19 -14.95
C THR A 194 6.09 -17.16 -14.64
N GLN A 195 6.29 -16.18 -15.54
CA GLN A 195 7.27 -15.12 -15.35
C GLN A 195 6.94 -14.22 -14.14
N MET A 196 5.65 -13.90 -13.94
CA MET A 196 5.19 -13.14 -12.78
C MET A 196 5.44 -13.91 -11.47
N ALA A 197 5.16 -15.21 -11.44
CA ALA A 197 5.40 -16.06 -10.27
C ALA A 197 6.90 -16.17 -9.94
N ASP A 198 7.75 -16.31 -10.97
CA ASP A 198 9.20 -16.36 -10.81
C ASP A 198 9.76 -15.06 -10.22
N LEU A 199 9.30 -13.89 -10.69
CA LEU A 199 9.70 -12.59 -10.12
C LEU A 199 9.26 -12.42 -8.66
N ALA A 200 8.10 -12.97 -8.29
CA ALA A 200 7.58 -12.95 -6.93
C ALA A 200 8.16 -14.04 -6.02
N GLY A 201 9.05 -14.91 -6.53
CA GLY A 201 9.64 -16.00 -5.76
C GLY A 201 8.64 -17.08 -5.31
N ILE A 202 7.53 -17.25 -6.04
CA ILE A 202 6.47 -18.22 -5.70
C ILE A 202 6.23 -19.22 -6.83
N ALA A 203 5.58 -20.35 -6.51
CA ALA A 203 5.18 -21.29 -7.53
C ALA A 203 4.04 -20.74 -8.42
N PRO A 204 4.01 -21.02 -9.74
CA PRO A 204 2.92 -20.61 -10.61
C PRO A 204 1.54 -21.16 -10.21
N SER A 205 1.49 -22.29 -9.49
CA SER A 205 0.24 -22.82 -8.92
C SER A 205 -0.29 -21.95 -7.78
N THR A 206 0.60 -21.39 -6.95
CA THR A 206 0.27 -20.45 -5.89
C THR A 206 -0.31 -19.15 -6.46
N LEU A 207 0.34 -18.57 -7.49
CA LEU A 207 -0.17 -17.36 -8.12
C LEU A 207 -1.57 -17.56 -8.73
N ARG A 208 -1.81 -18.70 -9.39
CA ARG A 208 -3.16 -19.02 -9.91
C ARG A 208 -4.20 -19.17 -8.79
N ALA A 209 -3.80 -19.71 -7.64
CA ALA A 209 -4.70 -19.80 -6.49
C ALA A 209 -5.07 -18.41 -5.95
N TYR A 210 -4.09 -17.49 -5.86
CA TYR A 210 -4.35 -16.10 -5.47
C TYR A 210 -5.30 -15.40 -6.44
N ILE A 211 -5.05 -15.52 -7.75
CA ILE A 211 -5.94 -14.95 -8.79
C ILE A 211 -7.35 -15.52 -8.68
N ALA A 212 -7.49 -16.84 -8.53
CA ALA A 212 -8.80 -17.49 -8.48
C ALA A 212 -9.61 -17.13 -7.22
N ARG A 213 -8.94 -16.72 -6.14
CA ARG A 213 -9.56 -16.38 -4.84
C ARG A 213 -9.62 -14.88 -4.57
N ASN A 214 -9.06 -14.05 -5.45
CA ASN A 214 -8.89 -12.62 -5.22
C ASN A 214 -8.15 -12.32 -3.90
N GLU A 215 -7.05 -13.03 -3.66
CA GLU A 215 -6.20 -12.90 -2.46
C GLU A 215 -4.87 -12.20 -2.81
N ASN A 216 -4.20 -11.63 -1.80
CA ASN A 216 -2.88 -10.97 -1.93
C ASN A 216 -2.83 -9.82 -2.95
N ASP A 217 -3.98 -9.17 -3.20
CA ASP A 217 -4.11 -7.97 -4.02
C ASP A 217 -3.40 -8.07 -5.38
N VAL A 218 -3.44 -9.25 -6.01
CA VAL A 218 -2.80 -9.48 -7.32
C VAL A 218 -3.38 -8.48 -8.33
N PRO A 219 -2.55 -7.70 -9.04
CA PRO A 219 -3.04 -6.68 -9.96
C PRO A 219 -3.83 -7.30 -11.11
N LEU A 220 -4.81 -6.55 -11.61
CA LEU A 220 -5.54 -6.94 -12.81
C LEU A 220 -4.58 -7.05 -14.00
N PRO A 221 -4.78 -8.02 -14.91
CA PRO A 221 -3.94 -8.15 -16.09
C PRO A 221 -4.10 -6.93 -17.01
N GLN A 222 -3.03 -6.59 -17.73
CA GLN A 222 -3.00 -5.51 -18.74
C GLN A 222 -3.40 -6.01 -20.13
N ALA A 223 -3.34 -7.31 -20.37
CA ALA A 223 -3.94 -7.94 -21.54
C ALA A 223 -4.35 -9.39 -21.24
N SER A 224 -5.33 -9.89 -21.99
CA SER A 224 -5.64 -11.32 -22.04
C SER A 224 -5.58 -11.79 -23.48
N VAL A 225 -4.62 -12.66 -23.81
CA VAL A 225 -4.48 -13.27 -25.14
C VAL A 225 -5.00 -14.70 -25.07
N GLY A 226 -6.20 -14.92 -25.60
CA GLY A 226 -6.90 -16.20 -25.49
C GLY A 226 -7.36 -16.47 -24.05
N ARG A 227 -6.67 -17.39 -23.36
CA ARG A 227 -6.91 -17.71 -21.93
C ARG A 227 -5.72 -17.33 -21.03
N SER A 228 -4.72 -16.65 -21.59
CA SER A 228 -3.51 -16.27 -20.88
C SER A 228 -3.59 -14.81 -20.49
N ASP A 229 -3.58 -14.56 -19.20
CA ASP A 229 -3.45 -13.23 -18.61
C ASP A 229 -1.99 -12.79 -18.67
N LEU A 230 -1.79 -11.50 -18.98
CA LEU A 230 -0.51 -10.88 -19.21
C LEU A 230 -0.41 -9.56 -18.44
N TRP A 231 0.74 -9.35 -17.79
CA TRP A 231 0.99 -8.18 -16.94
C TRP A 231 2.16 -7.34 -17.43
N ALA A 232 2.06 -6.03 -17.27
CA ALA A 232 3.21 -5.16 -17.49
C ALA A 232 4.27 -5.41 -16.41
N ARG A 233 5.54 -5.52 -16.81
CA ARG A 233 6.63 -5.77 -15.86
C ARG A 233 6.68 -4.77 -14.70
N PRO A 234 6.57 -3.43 -14.91
CA PRO A 234 6.59 -2.48 -13.80
C PRO A 234 5.45 -2.68 -12.79
N VAL A 235 4.28 -3.11 -13.25
CA VAL A 235 3.13 -3.42 -12.38
C VAL A 235 3.42 -4.67 -11.53
N VAL A 236 4.09 -5.68 -12.11
CA VAL A 236 4.55 -6.86 -11.35
C VAL A 236 5.61 -6.48 -10.32
N ASP A 237 6.59 -5.66 -10.70
CA ASP A 237 7.66 -5.20 -9.80
C ASP A 237 7.05 -4.43 -8.60
N GLU A 238 6.06 -3.57 -8.84
CA GLU A 238 5.31 -2.85 -7.80
C GLU A 238 4.48 -3.78 -6.89
N TRP A 239 3.85 -4.81 -7.44
CA TRP A 239 3.14 -5.80 -6.64
C TRP A 239 4.10 -6.64 -5.77
N VAL A 240 5.28 -7.00 -6.31
CA VAL A 240 6.33 -7.69 -5.55
C VAL A 240 6.87 -6.79 -4.44
N GLU A 241 7.06 -5.51 -4.70
CA GLU A 241 7.41 -4.52 -3.69
C GLU A 241 6.35 -4.46 -2.59
N ALA A 242 5.07 -4.29 -2.94
CA ALA A 242 3.98 -4.27 -1.96
C ALA A 242 3.94 -5.54 -1.10
N ARG A 243 4.19 -6.71 -1.72
CA ARG A 243 4.28 -8.00 -1.00
C ARG A 243 5.47 -8.03 -0.03
N ASN A 244 6.62 -7.47 -0.40
CA ASN A 244 7.79 -7.41 0.47
C ASN A 244 7.63 -6.42 1.63
N ARG A 245 6.73 -5.43 1.50
CA ARG A 245 6.38 -4.46 2.54
C ARG A 245 5.24 -4.93 3.46
N ALA A 246 4.58 -6.04 3.13
CA ALA A 246 3.50 -6.58 3.95
C ALA A 246 4.01 -7.00 5.35
N HIS A 247 3.13 -6.95 6.35
CA HIS A 247 3.48 -7.24 7.75
C HIS A 247 4.23 -8.57 7.94
N ASP A 248 3.82 -9.63 7.22
CA ASP A 248 4.48 -10.94 7.28
C ASP A 248 5.92 -10.88 6.76
N ALA A 249 6.14 -10.17 5.64
CA ALA A 249 7.46 -10.00 5.06
C ALA A 249 8.35 -9.10 5.91
N VAL A 250 7.81 -8.04 6.52
CA VAL A 250 8.53 -7.21 7.50
C VAL A 250 8.96 -8.04 8.72
N THR A 251 8.10 -8.95 9.17
CA THR A 251 8.41 -9.85 10.28
C THR A 251 9.47 -10.88 9.89
N GLU A 252 9.37 -11.46 8.70
CA GLU A 252 10.36 -12.41 8.17
C GLU A 252 11.78 -11.80 8.12
N ALA A 253 11.89 -10.52 7.75
CA ALA A 253 13.18 -9.82 7.67
C ALA A 253 13.94 -9.81 9.01
N VAL A 254 13.22 -9.83 10.13
CA VAL A 254 13.81 -9.79 11.50
C VAL A 254 13.58 -11.10 12.23
N SER A 255 13.31 -12.19 11.50
CA SER A 255 13.06 -13.51 12.07
C SER A 255 14.19 -14.49 11.79
N ILE A 256 14.37 -15.45 12.71
CA ILE A 256 15.28 -16.58 12.55
C ILE A 256 14.53 -17.89 12.69
N ASP A 257 14.94 -18.90 11.93
CA ASP A 257 14.42 -20.25 12.10
C ASP A 257 14.98 -20.87 13.39
N ARG A 258 14.06 -21.35 14.24
CA ARG A 258 14.39 -22.03 15.48
C ARG A 258 13.41 -23.15 15.75
N ASP A 259 13.93 -24.37 15.87
CA ASP A 259 13.15 -25.58 16.13
C ASP A 259 11.97 -25.75 15.14
N GLY A 260 12.15 -25.32 13.88
CA GLY A 260 11.15 -25.39 12.81
C GLY A 260 10.08 -24.31 12.85
N SER A 261 10.28 -23.26 13.67
CA SER A 261 9.41 -22.08 13.75
C SER A 261 10.21 -20.83 13.44
N SER A 262 9.68 -19.96 12.57
CA SER A 262 10.22 -18.63 12.34
C SER A 262 9.81 -17.71 13.49
N LEU A 263 10.79 -17.14 14.21
CA LEU A 263 10.56 -16.27 15.36
C LEU A 263 11.36 -14.97 15.22
N PRO A 264 10.81 -13.81 15.62
CA PRO A 264 11.58 -12.58 15.69
C PRO A 264 12.84 -12.75 16.52
N VAL A 265 13.95 -12.16 16.08
CA VAL A 265 15.29 -12.29 16.69
C VAL A 265 15.27 -11.94 18.18
N GLY A 266 14.50 -10.92 18.57
CA GLY A 266 14.33 -10.52 19.98
C GLY A 266 13.63 -11.59 20.80
N VAL A 267 12.54 -12.18 20.28
CA VAL A 267 11.81 -13.27 20.94
C VAL A 267 12.70 -14.50 21.11
N ALA A 268 13.46 -14.87 20.09
CA ALA A 268 14.40 -16.00 20.16
C ALA A 268 15.56 -15.74 21.15
N SER A 269 16.04 -14.49 21.22
CA SER A 269 17.05 -14.07 22.19
C SER A 269 16.51 -14.12 23.62
N LEU A 270 15.28 -13.63 23.84
CA LEU A 270 14.59 -13.69 25.13
C LEU A 270 14.40 -15.15 25.57
N TRP A 271 13.95 -16.00 24.66
CA TRP A 271 13.78 -17.44 24.91
C TRP A 271 15.11 -18.09 25.32
N THR A 272 16.19 -17.78 24.62
CA THR A 272 17.54 -18.30 24.94
C THR A 272 18.02 -17.82 26.31
N ARG A 273 17.87 -16.52 26.60
CA ARG A 273 18.27 -15.92 27.88
C ARG A 273 17.51 -16.51 29.07
N PHE A 274 16.19 -16.62 28.97
CA PHE A 274 15.40 -17.22 30.04
C PHE A 274 15.67 -18.72 30.18
N SER A 275 15.98 -19.42 29.07
CA SER A 275 16.32 -20.86 29.15
C SER A 275 17.58 -21.07 29.97
N GLN A 276 18.61 -20.23 29.76
CA GLN A 276 19.83 -20.23 30.56
C GLN A 276 19.56 -19.86 32.02
N THR A 277 18.74 -18.83 32.24
CA THR A 277 18.39 -18.34 33.59
C THR A 277 17.65 -19.42 34.39
N PHE A 278 16.59 -20.01 33.83
CA PHE A 278 15.86 -21.08 34.47
C PHE A 278 16.71 -22.34 34.63
N MET A 279 17.57 -22.67 33.68
CA MET A 279 18.50 -23.78 33.83
C MET A 279 19.46 -23.58 35.01
N SER A 280 20.04 -22.38 35.14
CA SER A 280 20.90 -22.04 36.28
C SER A 280 20.14 -22.14 37.62
N HIS A 281 18.90 -21.65 37.66
CA HIS A 281 18.08 -21.72 38.86
C HIS A 281 17.62 -23.14 39.22
N LEU A 282 17.21 -23.95 38.25
CA LEU A 282 16.59 -25.26 38.46
C LEU A 282 17.63 -26.39 38.59
N TRP A 283 18.75 -26.30 37.88
CA TRP A 283 19.78 -27.33 37.84
C TRP A 283 21.03 -26.94 38.61
N GLU A 284 21.64 -25.78 38.37
CA GLU A 284 22.97 -25.46 38.92
C GLU A 284 22.95 -25.22 40.42
N ARG A 285 21.79 -24.85 40.99
CA ARG A 285 21.60 -24.73 42.44
C ARG A 285 21.34 -26.09 43.10
N PRO A 286 22.22 -26.58 44.00
CA PRO A 286 22.07 -27.90 44.62
C PRO A 286 20.76 -28.06 45.40
N ASP A 287 20.27 -27.00 46.04
CA ASP A 287 19.04 -27.03 46.84
C ASP A 287 17.79 -27.24 45.98
N TRP A 288 17.78 -26.70 44.76
CA TRP A 288 16.70 -26.89 43.79
C TRP A 288 16.84 -28.23 43.08
N ARG A 289 18.05 -28.62 42.67
CA ARG A 289 18.32 -29.93 42.05
C ARG A 289 17.80 -31.10 42.89
N LYS A 290 17.96 -31.03 44.22
CA LYS A 290 17.47 -32.05 45.16
C LYS A 290 15.95 -32.12 45.28
N ARG A 291 15.20 -31.09 44.84
CA ARG A 291 13.72 -31.08 44.87
C ARG A 291 13.09 -31.86 43.71
N TRP A 292 13.84 -32.10 42.64
CA TRP A 292 13.39 -32.94 41.53
C TRP A 292 13.23 -34.39 41.98
N THR A 293 12.13 -35.03 41.57
CA THR A 293 11.93 -36.47 41.73
C THR A 293 13.08 -37.22 41.05
N LEU A 294 13.60 -38.28 41.68
CA LEU A 294 14.80 -39.00 41.21
C LEU A 294 14.76 -39.38 39.73
N ARG A 295 13.61 -39.87 39.23
CA ARG A 295 13.45 -40.25 37.80
C ARG A 295 13.63 -39.10 36.80
N TRP A 296 13.43 -37.85 37.23
CA TRP A 296 13.52 -36.64 36.40
C TRP A 296 14.71 -35.74 36.78
N ARG A 297 15.55 -36.18 37.73
CA ARG A 297 16.74 -35.43 38.18
C ARG A 297 17.91 -35.66 37.22
N THR A 298 17.72 -35.27 35.98
CA THR A 298 18.72 -35.33 34.92
C THR A 298 18.83 -33.97 34.26
N GLU A 299 20.02 -33.60 33.82
CA GLU A 299 20.24 -32.31 33.17
C GLU A 299 19.34 -32.11 31.95
N THR A 300 19.14 -33.14 31.14
CA THR A 300 18.29 -33.12 29.94
C THR A 300 16.84 -32.78 30.27
N ALA A 301 16.22 -33.51 31.20
CA ALA A 301 14.82 -33.25 31.59
C ALA A 301 14.63 -31.86 32.20
N VAL A 302 15.59 -31.37 33.01
CA VAL A 302 15.51 -30.01 33.58
C VAL A 302 15.68 -28.95 32.50
N ARG A 303 16.55 -29.20 31.51
CA ARG A 303 16.76 -28.31 30.36
C ARG A 303 15.53 -28.20 29.48
N GLU A 304 14.81 -29.31 29.25
CA GLU A 304 13.52 -29.30 28.54
C GLU A 304 12.49 -28.43 29.27
N VAL A 305 12.30 -28.64 30.58
CA VAL A 305 11.39 -27.81 31.38
C VAL A 305 11.81 -26.34 31.39
N ALA A 306 13.11 -26.05 31.50
CA ALA A 306 13.62 -24.68 31.43
C ALA A 306 13.32 -24.04 30.07
N LYS A 307 13.46 -24.78 28.96
CA LYS A 307 13.09 -24.31 27.62
C LYS A 307 11.58 -24.03 27.52
N ASP A 308 10.73 -24.92 28.00
CA ASP A 308 9.27 -24.77 27.95
C ASP A 308 8.76 -23.58 28.76
N LEU A 309 9.29 -23.40 29.97
CA LEU A 309 8.99 -22.23 30.81
C LEU A 309 9.44 -20.94 30.13
N SER A 310 10.59 -20.96 29.49
CA SER A 310 11.13 -19.79 28.80
C SER A 310 10.33 -19.43 27.55
N TRP A 311 9.84 -20.44 26.83
CA TRP A 311 8.91 -20.21 25.72
C TRP A 311 7.62 -19.57 26.20
N SER A 312 7.08 -20.02 27.34
CA SER A 312 5.87 -19.42 27.92
C SER A 312 6.05 -17.93 28.22
N VAL A 313 7.22 -17.51 28.68
CA VAL A 313 7.56 -16.09 28.90
C VAL A 313 7.68 -15.35 27.56
N ALA A 314 8.42 -15.91 26.60
CA ALA A 314 8.68 -15.28 25.31
C ALA A 314 7.40 -15.11 24.46
N ALA A 315 6.55 -16.13 24.43
CA ALA A 315 5.27 -16.09 23.72
C ALA A 315 4.22 -15.21 24.41
N SER A 316 4.37 -14.93 25.71
CA SER A 316 3.45 -14.08 26.47
C SER A 316 3.96 -12.65 26.63
N LEU A 317 4.95 -12.23 25.83
CA LEU A 317 5.60 -10.93 25.99
C LEU A 317 4.59 -9.77 25.90
N ASP A 318 3.60 -9.87 25.02
CA ASP A 318 2.51 -8.88 24.88
C ASP A 318 1.62 -8.77 26.15
N GLY A 319 1.57 -9.83 26.96
CA GLY A 319 0.88 -9.82 28.25
C GLY A 319 1.74 -9.31 29.42
N ILE A 320 3.05 -9.15 29.20
CA ILE A 320 4.01 -8.69 30.21
C ILE A 320 4.36 -7.23 29.99
N ILE A 321 4.55 -6.84 28.72
CA ILE A 321 4.91 -5.49 28.30
C ILE A 321 3.76 -4.93 27.47
N PRO A 322 3.22 -3.75 27.82
CA PRO A 322 2.15 -3.12 27.07
C PRO A 322 2.70 -2.56 25.74
N MET A 323 2.83 -3.43 24.73
CA MET A 323 3.58 -3.14 23.49
C MET A 323 3.05 -1.90 22.76
N GLN A 324 1.73 -1.75 22.65
CA GLN A 324 1.13 -0.59 21.97
C GLN A 324 1.48 0.73 22.68
N GLN A 325 1.41 0.75 24.01
CA GLN A 325 1.75 1.93 24.81
C GLN A 325 3.25 2.23 24.74
N LEU A 326 4.08 1.18 24.71
CA LEU A 326 5.52 1.33 24.50
C LEU A 326 5.82 1.92 23.13
N THR A 327 5.16 1.42 22.07
CA THR A 327 5.29 1.95 20.71
C THR A 327 4.98 3.44 20.65
N LEU A 328 3.83 3.87 21.19
CA LEU A 328 3.47 5.29 21.24
C LEU A 328 4.46 6.12 22.07
N THR A 329 4.98 5.56 23.15
CA THR A 329 5.97 6.25 24.00
C THR A 329 7.29 6.45 23.26
N VAL A 330 7.77 5.43 22.55
CA VAL A 330 8.99 5.49 21.72
C VAL A 330 8.80 6.49 20.58
N GLU A 331 7.67 6.43 19.89
CA GLU A 331 7.32 7.36 18.82
C GLU A 331 7.39 8.82 19.28
N HIS A 332 6.72 9.15 20.40
CA HIS A 332 6.76 10.50 20.95
C HIS A 332 8.16 10.92 21.40
N ALA A 333 8.95 10.01 21.97
CA ALA A 333 10.32 10.30 22.39
C ALA A 333 11.24 10.60 21.19
N VAL A 334 11.10 9.85 20.09
CA VAL A 334 11.87 10.12 18.85
C VAL A 334 11.45 11.47 18.25
N LEU A 335 10.15 11.75 18.18
CA LEU A 335 9.65 13.02 17.65
C LEU A 335 10.09 14.22 18.49
N ASP A 336 10.23 14.07 19.81
CA ASP A 336 10.75 15.11 20.71
C ASP A 336 12.24 15.39 20.49
N GLU A 337 13.06 14.37 20.26
CA GLU A 337 14.48 14.53 19.89
C GLU A 337 14.63 15.22 18.52
N ILE A 338 13.80 14.84 17.54
CA ILE A 338 13.75 15.50 16.23
C ILE A 338 13.36 16.97 16.37
N ALA A 339 12.32 17.27 17.16
CA ALA A 339 11.88 18.64 17.41
C ALA A 339 12.97 19.47 18.10
N SER A 340 13.63 18.89 19.11
CA SER A 340 14.75 19.54 19.83
C SER A 340 15.94 19.80 18.90
N GLY A 341 16.27 18.85 18.02
CA GLY A 341 17.30 19.01 17.00
C GLY A 341 16.96 20.11 15.98
N LEU A 342 15.69 20.16 15.55
CA LEU A 342 15.19 21.21 14.66
C LEU A 342 15.29 22.60 15.30
N GLU A 343 14.87 22.74 16.56
CA GLU A 343 14.98 23.99 17.32
C GLU A 343 16.44 24.46 17.47
N LEU A 344 17.36 23.52 17.71
CA LEU A 344 18.79 23.82 17.82
C LEU A 344 19.35 24.37 16.51
N GLU A 345 19.02 23.75 15.38
CA GLU A 345 19.45 24.22 14.05
C GLU A 345 18.85 25.60 13.72
N GLN A 346 17.57 25.81 14.03
CA GLN A 346 16.87 27.08 13.79
C GLN A 346 17.31 28.21 14.73
N SER A 347 17.98 27.91 15.84
CA SER A 347 18.47 28.91 16.79
C SER A 347 19.47 29.90 16.18
N GLY A 348 20.04 29.57 15.01
CA GLY A 348 20.86 30.46 14.18
C GLY A 348 20.09 31.60 13.51
N GLY A 349 18.75 31.59 13.55
CA GLY A 349 17.88 32.68 13.08
C GLY A 349 17.41 32.57 11.62
N GLU A 350 17.87 31.58 10.87
CA GLU A 350 17.45 31.31 9.49
C GLU A 350 16.68 29.97 9.43
N PRO A 351 15.56 29.89 8.67
CA PRO A 351 14.92 28.62 8.38
C PRO A 351 15.89 27.65 7.69
N ILE A 352 15.71 26.35 7.91
CA ILE A 352 16.54 25.34 7.24
C ILE A 352 16.16 25.30 5.76
N ASP A 353 17.11 25.62 4.88
CA ASP A 353 16.99 25.34 3.46
C ASP A 353 17.41 23.90 3.18
N TRP A 354 16.43 23.01 3.05
CA TRP A 354 16.67 21.60 2.73
C TRP A 354 17.28 21.38 1.34
N ASN A 355 17.18 22.37 0.43
CA ASN A 355 17.75 22.32 -0.91
C ASN A 355 19.17 22.89 -0.97
N GLU A 356 19.73 23.34 0.16
CA GLU A 356 21.11 23.80 0.24
C GLU A 356 22.06 22.68 -0.23
N THR A 357 22.75 22.91 -1.33
CA THR A 357 23.70 21.93 -1.87
C THR A 357 25.01 22.00 -1.12
N SER A 358 25.58 20.83 -0.80
CA SER A 358 26.95 20.75 -0.29
C SER A 358 27.97 21.25 -1.32
N ASP A 359 29.18 21.60 -0.85
CA ASP A 359 30.31 22.03 -1.71
C ASP A 359 30.66 21.02 -2.83
N ASP A 360 30.20 19.77 -2.74
CA ASP A 360 30.40 18.70 -3.72
C ASP A 360 29.25 18.57 -4.77
N SER A 361 28.34 19.56 -4.84
CA SER A 361 27.40 19.87 -5.93
C SER A 361 26.36 18.82 -6.37
N THR A 362 26.31 17.65 -5.75
CA THR A 362 25.37 16.56 -6.13
C THR A 362 24.35 16.20 -5.07
N LEU A 363 24.56 16.61 -3.82
CA LEU A 363 23.70 16.29 -2.67
C LEU A 363 23.18 17.57 -2.01
N THR A 364 21.87 17.60 -1.77
CA THR A 364 21.16 18.59 -0.98
C THR A 364 21.31 18.30 0.52
N LYS A 365 21.04 19.30 1.38
CA LYS A 365 21.01 19.13 2.83
C LYS A 365 20.08 18.00 3.25
N ALA A 366 18.94 17.85 2.58
CA ALA A 366 18.02 16.73 2.82
C ALA A 366 18.68 15.35 2.63
N ASP A 367 19.65 15.23 1.72
CA ASP A 367 20.29 13.96 1.40
C ASP A 367 21.31 13.52 2.45
N TRP A 368 22.00 14.45 3.12
CA TRP A 368 23.10 14.13 4.04
C TRP A 368 22.83 14.44 5.51
N PHE A 369 21.84 15.29 5.80
CA PHE A 369 21.55 15.72 7.16
C PHE A 369 20.79 14.64 7.96
N SER A 370 21.08 14.56 9.26
CA SER A 370 20.41 13.68 10.21
C SER A 370 20.38 14.31 11.59
N PHE A 371 19.29 14.16 12.33
CA PHE A 371 19.22 14.56 13.73
C PHE A 371 19.90 13.52 14.63
N GLY A 372 20.45 13.98 15.75
CA GLY A 372 20.92 13.07 16.80
C GLY A 372 19.71 12.53 17.58
N ILE A 373 19.65 11.22 17.76
CA ILE A 373 18.68 10.58 18.65
C ILE A 373 19.42 10.03 19.85
N ASN A 374 18.91 10.30 21.06
CA ASN A 374 19.48 9.74 22.27
C ASN A 374 19.58 8.20 22.20
N PHE A 375 20.76 7.66 22.54
CA PHE A 375 21.04 6.22 22.46
C PHE A 375 20.05 5.34 23.24
N GLN A 376 19.46 5.83 24.34
CA GLN A 376 18.44 5.08 25.09
C GLN A 376 17.14 4.93 24.30
N ILE A 377 16.76 5.97 23.55
CA ILE A 377 15.57 5.98 22.70
C ILE A 377 15.83 5.09 21.47
N ALA A 378 17.00 5.22 20.84
CA ALA A 378 17.42 4.37 19.72
C ALA A 378 17.42 2.88 20.10
N HIS A 379 17.96 2.54 21.28
CA HIS A 379 17.96 1.17 21.79
C HIS A 379 16.55 0.65 22.11
N MET A 380 15.64 1.51 22.59
CA MET A 380 14.23 1.12 22.78
C MET A 380 13.50 0.87 21.47
N LEU A 381 13.77 1.67 20.44
CA LEU A 381 13.24 1.48 19.09
C LEU A 381 13.77 0.18 18.46
N ASP A 382 15.08 -0.08 18.57
CA ASP A 382 15.69 -1.35 18.16
C ASP A 382 15.06 -2.54 18.91
N TRP A 383 14.86 -2.42 20.23
CA TRP A 383 14.19 -3.45 21.01
C TRP A 383 12.79 -3.74 20.48
N LEU A 384 12.01 -2.70 20.17
CA LEU A 384 10.67 -2.85 19.60
C LEU A 384 10.72 -3.59 18.26
N ILE A 385 11.62 -3.19 17.35
CA ILE A 385 11.81 -3.83 16.04
C ILE A 385 12.13 -5.33 16.20
N ARG A 386 13.05 -5.68 17.09
CA ARG A 386 13.47 -7.08 17.30
C ARG A 386 12.40 -7.97 17.91
N HIS A 387 11.53 -7.41 18.76
CA HIS A 387 10.56 -8.20 19.53
C HIS A 387 9.16 -8.18 18.90
N ASN A 388 8.81 -7.11 18.20
CA ASN A 388 7.57 -6.98 17.44
C ASN A 388 7.82 -6.15 16.16
N PRO A 389 8.34 -6.78 15.08
CA PRO A 389 8.73 -6.08 13.85
C PRO A 389 7.57 -5.32 13.20
N THR A 390 6.34 -5.83 13.31
CA THR A 390 5.12 -5.17 12.82
C THR A 390 4.90 -3.83 13.53
N LEU A 391 4.89 -3.81 14.86
CA LEU A 391 4.73 -2.55 15.61
C LEU A 391 5.94 -1.63 15.44
N GLY A 392 7.15 -2.20 15.32
CA GLY A 392 8.36 -1.43 15.01
C GLY A 392 8.25 -0.71 13.67
N GLY A 393 7.85 -1.42 12.60
CA GLY A 393 7.65 -0.82 11.28
C GLY A 393 6.56 0.25 11.28
N ALA A 394 5.42 -0.03 11.95
CA ALA A 394 4.34 0.95 12.11
C ALA A 394 4.81 2.21 12.87
N ALA A 395 5.64 2.06 13.90
CA ALA A 395 6.23 3.18 14.62
C ALA A 395 7.10 4.05 13.70
N LEU A 396 7.97 3.43 12.89
CA LEU A 396 8.81 4.16 11.94
C LEU A 396 7.97 4.95 10.93
N SER A 397 6.95 4.33 10.33
CA SER A 397 6.05 5.01 9.40
C SER A 397 5.30 6.18 10.07
N SER A 398 4.83 6.00 11.30
CA SER A 398 4.16 7.05 12.08
C SER A 398 5.09 8.22 12.40
N ILE A 399 6.35 7.94 12.80
CA ILE A 399 7.38 8.95 13.05
C ILE A 399 7.65 9.76 11.78
N ILE A 400 7.82 9.09 10.63
CA ILE A 400 8.07 9.73 9.34
C ILE A 400 6.90 10.66 8.96
N GLY A 401 5.67 10.12 8.98
CA GLY A 401 4.47 10.90 8.64
C GLY A 401 4.29 12.11 9.55
N GLN A 402 4.45 11.93 10.87
CA GLN A 402 4.34 13.03 11.83
C GLN A 402 5.46 14.06 11.69
N ALA A 403 6.69 13.66 11.39
CA ALA A 403 7.79 14.59 11.17
C ALA A 403 7.54 15.46 9.92
N GLN A 404 7.05 14.86 8.84
CA GLN A 404 6.65 15.58 7.63
C GLN A 404 5.48 16.54 7.91
N ASP A 405 4.45 16.05 8.61
CA ASP A 405 3.21 16.80 8.80
C ASP A 405 3.30 17.92 9.84
N ARG A 406 3.97 17.64 10.95
CA ARG A 406 4.02 18.55 12.09
C ARG A 406 5.20 19.52 12.00
N PHE A 407 6.31 19.08 11.43
CA PHE A 407 7.57 19.82 11.45
C PHE A 407 8.06 20.23 10.06
N GLU A 408 7.35 19.87 8.99
CA GLU A 408 7.74 20.17 7.60
C GLU A 408 9.15 19.64 7.25
N ILE A 409 9.58 18.57 7.92
CA ILE A 409 10.87 17.92 7.70
C ILE A 409 10.72 16.97 6.49
N PRO A 410 11.58 17.05 5.46
CA PRO A 410 11.56 16.12 4.35
C PRO A 410 11.68 14.66 4.83
N ARG A 411 10.97 13.75 4.16
CA ARG A 411 10.97 12.32 4.48
C ARG A 411 12.39 11.75 4.60
N GLN A 412 13.23 12.05 3.61
CA GLN A 412 14.59 11.54 3.50
C GLN A 412 15.44 11.89 4.74
N VAL A 413 15.22 13.06 5.33
CA VAL A 413 15.93 13.48 6.56
C VAL A 413 15.51 12.61 7.75
N THR A 414 14.21 12.32 7.87
CA THR A 414 13.70 11.49 8.97
C THR A 414 14.11 10.03 8.81
N GLU A 415 14.02 9.48 7.60
CA GLU A 415 14.50 8.14 7.28
C GLU A 415 16.00 7.99 7.58
N ARG A 416 16.83 8.95 7.15
CA ARG A 416 18.27 8.97 7.43
C ARG A 416 18.59 9.14 8.92
N THR A 417 17.80 9.94 9.63
CA THR A 417 17.91 10.09 11.10
C THR A 417 17.68 8.76 11.80
N LEU A 418 16.61 8.04 11.42
CA LEU A 418 16.26 6.73 11.98
C LEU A 418 17.29 5.66 11.61
N GLU A 419 17.74 5.65 10.34
CA GLU A 419 18.80 4.76 9.86
C GLU A 419 20.10 4.98 10.65
N THR A 420 20.52 6.24 10.81
CA THR A 420 21.74 6.59 11.54
C THR A 420 21.63 6.16 13.01
N ALA A 421 20.52 6.46 13.69
CA ALA A 421 20.31 6.07 15.07
C ALA A 421 20.35 4.54 15.27
N LEU A 422 19.67 3.78 14.40
CA LEU A 422 19.71 2.32 14.43
C LEU A 422 21.06 1.77 14.00
N SER A 423 21.82 2.48 13.17
CA SER A 423 23.16 2.04 12.77
C SER A 423 24.18 2.05 13.91
N LEU A 424 24.00 2.97 14.86
CA LEU A 424 24.91 3.19 15.98
C LEU A 424 24.57 2.30 17.18
N ASP A 425 23.29 2.06 17.46
CA ASP A 425 22.83 1.49 18.73
C ASP A 425 22.01 0.18 18.60
N SER A 426 21.88 -0.39 17.39
CA SER A 426 21.11 -1.62 17.18
C SER A 426 21.89 -2.89 17.55
N ASP A 427 21.18 -3.85 18.15
CA ASP A 427 21.66 -5.23 18.36
C ASP A 427 21.45 -6.13 17.12
N LEU A 428 20.80 -5.64 16.07
CA LEU A 428 20.68 -6.34 14.79
C LEU A 428 21.99 -6.27 14.02
N ASP A 429 22.33 -7.33 13.29
CA ASP A 429 23.40 -7.23 12.32
C ASP A 429 22.98 -6.30 11.16
N GLN A 430 23.98 -5.72 10.50
CA GLN A 430 23.78 -4.73 9.45
C GLN A 430 22.87 -5.25 8.32
N ALA A 431 23.04 -6.50 7.88
CA ALA A 431 22.27 -7.03 6.76
C ALA A 431 20.78 -7.18 7.12
N THR A 432 20.48 -7.69 8.32
CA THR A 432 19.11 -7.83 8.84
C THR A 432 18.44 -6.47 9.01
N ARG A 433 19.15 -5.49 9.58
CA ARG A 433 18.64 -4.12 9.76
C ARG A 433 18.35 -3.47 8.41
N ASP A 434 19.28 -3.53 7.47
CA ASP A 434 19.15 -2.86 6.18
C ASP A 434 18.01 -3.50 5.34
N ASP A 435 17.80 -4.82 5.42
CA ASP A 435 16.65 -5.49 4.80
C ASP A 435 15.31 -5.07 5.44
N PHE A 436 15.25 -5.00 6.78
CA PHE A 436 14.06 -4.51 7.48
C PHE A 436 13.73 -3.06 7.10
N LEU A 437 14.72 -2.15 7.15
CA LEU A 437 14.52 -0.75 6.82
C LEU A 437 14.09 -0.57 5.36
N LYS A 438 14.67 -1.34 4.43
CA LYS A 438 14.26 -1.33 3.02
C LYS A 438 12.79 -1.73 2.82
N ARG A 439 12.27 -2.65 3.64
CA ARG A 439 10.85 -3.07 3.58
C ARG A 439 9.91 -2.06 4.22
N VAL A 440 10.40 -1.20 5.12
CA VAL A 440 9.59 -0.19 5.82
C VAL A 440 9.66 1.18 5.13
N PHE A 441 10.84 1.65 4.76
CA PHE A 441 11.08 2.94 4.11
C PHE A 441 10.65 2.91 2.64
N ALA A 442 10.18 4.05 2.14
CA ALA A 442 9.77 4.16 0.75
C ALA A 442 10.99 4.01 -0.16
N SER A 443 10.91 3.19 -1.20
CA SER A 443 11.95 3.19 -2.24
C SER A 443 11.62 4.30 -3.24
N ASP A 444 12.44 5.35 -3.26
CA ASP A 444 12.48 6.33 -4.36
C ASP A 444 13.05 5.63 -5.62
N THR A 445 12.23 4.81 -6.28
CA THR A 445 12.56 4.19 -7.58
C THR A 445 11.48 4.39 -8.62
#